data_AF-A0A5A7NFV0-F1
#
_entry.id   AF-A0A5A7NFV0-F1
#
_cell.length_a   1.000
_cell.length_b   1.000
_cell.length_c   1.000
_cell.angle_alpha   90.00
_cell.angle_beta   90.00
_cell.angle_gamma   90.00
#
_symmetry.space_group_name_H-M   'P 1'
#
loop_
_entity.id
_entity.type
_entity.pdbx_description
1 polymer ?
#
loop_
_entity_poly.entity_id
_entity_poly.type
_entity_poly.pdbx_seq_one_letter_code
_entity_poly.pdbx_strand_id
1 'polypeptide(L)' 'MVLVAPSAEFVSRLPYGKIPDRKDFTTLETEDRIRYWRLVLDETERLSDAFETLIETGQFAGQVQPILGEAE' A
#
# COMPACT_ATOMS: atom_id res chain seq x y z
N MET A 1 7.56 -10.86 15.98
CA MET A 1 6.77 -10.79 14.73
C MET A 1 6.78 -9.34 14.27
N VAL A 2 7.00 -9.08 12.97
CA VAL A 2 6.94 -7.73 12.40
C VAL A 2 5.77 -7.71 11.40
N LEU A 3 4.90 -6.71 11.49
CA LEU A 3 3.85 -6.45 10.52
C LEU A 3 4.37 -5.40 9.53
N VAL A 4 4.33 -5.72 8.24
CA VAL A 4 4.64 -4.77 7.17
C VAL A 4 3.34 -4.44 6.45
N ALA A 5 3.03 -3.15 6.37
CA ALA A 5 1.84 -2.63 5.72
C ALA A 5 2.16 -1.28 5.06
N PRO A 6 1.46 -0.90 3.98
CA PRO A 6 1.59 0.44 3.41
C PRO A 6 1.18 1.51 4.42
N SER A 7 1.83 2.68 4.35
CA SER A 7 1.46 3.82 5.19
C SER A 7 0.10 4.40 4.81
N ALA A 8 -0.58 5.05 5.76
CA ALA A 8 -1.83 5.76 5.48
C ALA A 8 -1.64 6.85 4.40
N GLU A 9 -0.48 7.51 4.39
CA GLU A 9 -0.13 8.50 3.36
C GLU A 9 -0.07 7.87 1.96
N PHE A 10 0.58 6.71 1.82
CA PHE A 10 0.60 5.98 0.54
C PHE A 10 -0.82 5.65 0.08
N VAL A 11 -1.64 5.07 0.96
CA VAL A 11 -3.02 4.68 0.63
C VAL A 11 -3.87 5.88 0.23
N SER A 12 -3.70 7.03 0.90
CA SER A 12 -4.45 8.25 0.61
C SER A 12 -4.19 8.84 -0.79
N ARG A 13 -3.03 8.53 -1.39
CA ARG A 13 -2.64 8.99 -2.73
C ARG A 13 -3.15 8.08 -3.84
N LEU A 14 -3.58 6.86 -3.52
CA LEU A 14 -4.19 5.96 -4.50
C LEU A 14 -5.54 6.51 -4.96
N PRO A 15 -6.02 6.17 -6.18
CA PRO A 15 -7.36 6.53 -6.58
C PRO A 15 -8.40 6.03 -5.58
N TYR A 16 -9.41 6.86 -5.31
CA TYR A 16 -10.43 6.64 -4.27
C TYR A 16 -9.88 6.56 -2.82
N GLY A 17 -8.59 6.86 -2.61
CA GLY A 17 -7.96 6.86 -1.29
C GLY A 17 -7.95 5.50 -0.61
N LYS A 18 -7.97 4.41 -1.39
CA LYS A 18 -8.02 3.04 -0.87
C LYS A 18 -7.23 2.07 -1.76
N ILE A 19 -6.94 0.90 -1.19
CA ILE A 19 -6.49 -0.26 -1.97
C ILE A 19 -7.73 -0.85 -2.68
N PRO A 20 -7.64 -1.23 -3.97
CA PRO A 20 -8.75 -1.79 -4.71
C PRO A 20 -9.30 -3.04 -4.05
N ASP A 21 -10.62 -3.20 -4.10
CA ASP A 21 -11.35 -4.29 -3.46
C ASP A 21 -12.46 -4.84 -4.37
N ARG A 22 -13.15 -5.88 -3.91
CA ARG A 22 -14.16 -6.56 -4.72
C ARG A 22 -15.40 -5.70 -5.05
N LYS A 23 -15.68 -4.64 -4.27
CA LYS A 23 -16.79 -3.72 -4.55
C LYS A 23 -16.54 -2.89 -5.81
N ASP A 24 -15.29 -2.76 -6.24
CA ASP A 24 -14.95 -2.07 -7.48
C ASP A 24 -15.58 -2.77 -8.70
N PHE A 25 -15.87 -4.07 -8.62
CA PHE A 25 -16.53 -4.82 -9.70
C PHE A 25 -18.01 -4.49 -9.85
N THR A 26 -18.66 -4.02 -8.79
CA THR A 26 -20.08 -3.66 -8.79
C THR A 26 -20.30 -2.15 -8.90
N THR A 27 -19.25 -1.34 -8.75
CA THR A 27 -19.35 0.12 -8.69
C THR A 27 -18.66 0.84 -9.83
N LEU A 28 -17.72 0.19 -10.53
CA LEU A 28 -16.98 0.76 -11.65
C LEU A 28 -17.23 -0.03 -12.93
N GLU A 29 -17.32 0.71 -14.03
CA GLU A 29 -17.31 0.13 -15.37
C GLU A 29 -15.98 -0.59 -15.64
N THR A 30 -16.01 -1.57 -16.56
CA THR A 30 -14.87 -2.47 -16.79
C THR A 30 -13.60 -1.71 -17.17
N GLU A 31 -13.68 -0.71 -18.04
CA GLU A 31 -12.53 0.07 -18.48
C GLU A 31 -11.93 0.93 -17.34
N ASP A 32 -12.78 1.56 -16.53
CA ASP A 32 -12.36 2.36 -15.39
C ASP A 32 -11.70 1.50 -14.32
N ARG A 33 -12.26 0.32 -14.03
CA ARG A 33 -11.67 -0.64 -13.09
C ARG A 33 -10.30 -1.12 -13.56
N ILE A 34 -10.14 -1.45 -14.83
CA ILE A 34 -8.84 -1.89 -15.38
C ILE A 34 -7.80 -0.79 -15.22
N ARG A 35 -8.15 0.46 -15.57
CA ARG A 35 -7.23 1.60 -15.45
C ARG A 35 -6.88 1.88 -13.99
N TYR A 36 -7.87 1.89 -13.10
CA TYR A 36 -7.66 2.06 -11.66
C TYR A 36 -6.71 0.99 -11.10
N TRP A 37 -6.96 -0.28 -11.38
CA TRP A 37 -6.15 -1.38 -10.86
C TRP A 37 -4.72 -1.35 -11.39
N ARG A 38 -4.51 -0.98 -12.66
CA ARG A 38 -3.17 -0.78 -13.22
C ARG A 38 -2.40 0.33 -12.50
N LEU A 39 -3.03 1.49 -12.28
CA LEU A 39 -2.38 2.59 -11.56
C LEU A 39 -1.97 2.19 -10.14
N VAL A 40 -2.79 1.41 -9.44
CA VAL A 40 -2.42 0.93 -8.10
C VAL A 40 -1.31 -0.12 -8.14
N LEU A 41 -1.27 -0.98 -9.16
CA LEU A 41 -0.16 -1.91 -9.37
C LEU A 41 1.15 -1.16 -9.60
N ASP A 42 1.15 -0.15 -10.46
CA ASP A 42 2.34 0.66 -10.77
C ASP A 42 2.89 1.36 -9.50
N GLU A 43 2.01 1.94 -8.66
CA GLU A 43 2.44 2.54 -7.38
C GLU A 43 2.90 1.51 -6.36
N THR A 44 2.35 0.29 -6.41
CA THR A 44 2.79 -0.82 -5.54
C THR A 44 4.18 -1.31 -5.95
N GLU A 45 4.49 -1.35 -7.25
CA GLU A 45 5.83 -1.67 -7.74
C GLU A 45 6.84 -0.64 -7.22
N ARG A 46 6.55 0.67 -7.34
CA ARG A 46 7.39 1.73 -6.77
C ARG A 46 7.58 1.61 -5.25
N LEU A 47 6.54 1.18 -4.52
CA LEU A 47 6.64 0.91 -3.08
C LEU A 47 7.52 -0.31 -2.79
N SER A 48 7.43 -1.35 -3.62
CA SER A 48 8.27 -2.55 -3.54
C SER A 48 9.75 -2.20 -3.72
N ASP A 49 10.10 -1.40 -4.73
CA ASP A 49 11.49 -0.98 -4.97
C ASP A 49 12.07 -0.21 -3.78
N ALA A 50 11.26 0.68 -3.18
CA ALA A 50 11.66 1.44 -2.00
C ALA A 50 11.86 0.52 -0.78
N PHE A 51 11.03 -0.50 -0.63
CA PHE A 51 11.15 -1.49 0.43
C PHE A 51 12.38 -2.39 0.25
N GLU A 52 12.66 -2.83 -0.98
CA GLU A 52 13.85 -3.60 -1.33
C GLU A 52 15.12 -2.79 -1.00
N THR A 53 15.19 -1.53 -1.44
CA THR A 53 16.28 -0.61 -1.11
C THR A 53 16.49 -0.50 0.40
N LEU A 54 15.41 -0.40 1.18
CA LEU A 54 15.47 -0.30 2.64
C LEU A 54 16.07 -1.55 3.30
N ILE A 55 15.81 -2.72 2.73
CA ILE A 55 16.38 -4.00 3.18
C ILE A 55 17.86 -4.09 2.79
N GLU A 56 18.19 -3.85 1.53
CA GLU A 56 19.56 -3.99 0.99
C GLU A 56 20.55 -3.05 1.68
N THR A 57 20.10 -1.84 2.04
CA THR A 57 20.92 -0.86 2.75
C THR A 57 21.05 -1.12 4.26
N GLY A 58 20.36 -2.14 4.78
CA GLY A 58 20.35 -2.48 6.21
C GLY A 58 19.60 -1.46 7.09
N GLN A 59 18.82 -0.56 6.48
CA GLN A 59 18.11 0.52 7.18
C GLN A 59 16.77 0.07 7.77
N PHE A 60 16.27 -1.11 7.40
CA PHE A 60 14.96 -1.63 7.83
C PHE A 60 14.77 -1.61 9.36
N ALA A 61 15.75 -2.04 10.14
CA ALA A 61 15.62 -2.12 11.60
C ALA A 61 15.32 -0.76 12.25
N GLY A 62 15.81 0.34 11.66
CA GLY A 62 15.54 1.70 12.15
C GLY A 62 14.14 2.22 11.85
N GLN A 63 13.39 1.55 10.97
CA GLN A 63 12.02 1.91 10.59
C GLN A 63 10.96 1.12 11.37
N VAL A 64 11.36 0.06 12.07
CA VAL A 64 10.43 -0.78 12.83
C VAL A 64 9.95 -0.03 14.08
N GLN A 65 8.63 0.04 14.25
CA GLN A 65 8.00 0.68 15.41
C GLN A 65 7.21 -0.35 16.22
N PRO A 66 7.10 -0.18 17.56
CA PRO A 66 6.21 -0.98 18.38
C PRO A 66 4.76 -0.82 17.89
N ILE A 67 4.03 -1.94 17.81
CA ILE A 67 2.57 -1.90 17.64
C ILE A 67 2.01 -1.56 19.01
N LEU A 68 1.67 -0.29 19.22
CA LEU A 68 0.95 0.15 20.41
C LEU A 68 -0.52 -0.22 20.22
N GLY A 69 -1.04 -1.12 21.06
CA GLY A 69 -2.47 -1.35 21.14
C GLY A 69 -3.16 -0.10 21.69
N GLU A 70 -4.39 0.18 21.24
CA GLU A 70 -5.24 1.15 21.92
C GLU A 70 -5.50 0.65 23.34
N ALA A 71 -5.22 1.47 24.35
CA ALA A 71 -5.69 1.21 25.70
C ALA A 71 -7.23 1.28 25.66
N GLU A 72 -7.85 0.18 26.07
CA GLU A 72 -9.31 0.02 26.17
C GLU A 72 -9.97 1.13 27.00
#